data_AF-A0A7C3XAK3-F1
#
_entry.id   AF-A0A7C3XAK3-F1
#
_cell.length_a   1.000
_cell.length_b   1.000
_cell.length_c   1.000
_cell.angle_alpha   90.00
_cell.angle_beta   90.00
_cell.angle_gamma   90.00
#
_symmetry.space_group_name_H-M   'P 1'
#
loop_
_entity.id
_entity.type
_entity.pdbx_description
1 polymer ?
#
loop_
_entity_poly.entity_id
_entity_poly.type
_entity_poly.pdbx_seq_one_letter_code
_entity_poly.pdbx_strand_id
1 'polypeptide(L)'
;MRKRVQDLAARSGARIESCRVSHVPLEGDGNSEPVRDVQTSAECVFQGARFVLKDAFQLQPFVEALRDEERFDILFMIPAIGGFRGLTNYRENGVEVVMVQNGSPYRYAVSVQAGTATLPQLPLYQPLSTQSGDTDTTGQHQARRPPGLAMAVVLAVALAAAVFVYTTLRRHASREKRDGYAR
;
A
#
# COMPACT_ATOMS: atom_id res chain seq x y z
N MET A 1 -15.83 14.61 -0.22
CA MET A 1 -14.37 14.83 -0.39
C MET A 1 -13.91 16.24 -0.02
N ARG A 2 -14.41 17.32 -0.64
CA ARG A 2 -13.93 18.70 -0.37
C ARG A 2 -13.86 19.09 1.12
N LYS A 3 -14.92 18.79 1.89
CA LYS A 3 -14.96 19.04 3.34
C LYS A 3 -13.80 18.34 4.08
N ARG A 4 -13.52 17.08 3.74
CA ARG A 4 -12.44 16.28 4.37
C ARG A 4 -11.05 16.86 4.06
N VAL A 5 -10.84 17.36 2.85
CA VAL A 5 -9.59 18.07 2.49
C VAL A 5 -9.45 19.35 3.30
N GLN A 6 -10.54 20.10 3.49
CA GLN A 6 -10.54 21.30 4.33
C GLN A 6 -10.25 20.97 5.80
N ASP A 7 -10.84 19.90 6.32
CA ASP A 7 -10.59 19.42 7.68
C ASP A 7 -9.13 18.99 7.84
N LEU A 8 -8.56 18.28 6.86
CA LEU A 8 -7.14 17.92 6.83
C LEU A 8 -6.23 19.15 6.84
N ALA A 9 -6.55 20.17 6.04
CA ALA A 9 -5.81 21.42 5.99
C ALA A 9 -5.83 22.13 7.36
N ALA A 10 -7.01 22.26 7.96
CA ALA A 10 -7.20 22.88 9.26
C ALA A 10 -6.40 22.17 10.36
N ARG A 11 -6.44 20.83 10.40
CA ARG A 11 -5.75 20.01 11.40
C ARG A 11 -4.23 20.02 11.26
N SER A 12 -3.74 20.10 10.02
CA SER A 12 -2.29 20.15 9.74
C SER A 12 -1.69 21.56 9.79
N GLY A 13 -2.52 22.59 10.00
CA GLY A 13 -2.12 23.99 9.88
C GLY A 13 -1.72 24.40 8.46
N ALA A 14 -2.09 23.58 7.47
CA ALA A 14 -1.78 23.81 6.08
C ALA A 14 -2.77 24.77 5.42
N ARG A 15 -2.30 25.52 4.45
CA ARG A 15 -3.16 26.27 3.53
C ARG A 15 -3.34 25.47 2.24
N ILE A 16 -4.58 25.34 1.78
CA ILE A 16 -4.85 24.75 0.46
C ILE A 16 -4.49 25.81 -0.59
N GLU A 17 -3.50 25.50 -1.44
CA GLU A 17 -3.11 26.34 -2.57
C GLU A 17 -3.99 26.06 -3.79
N SER A 18 -4.17 24.79 -4.11
CA SER A 18 -5.10 24.33 -5.15
C SER A 18 -5.72 23.00 -4.74
N CYS A 19 -6.93 22.72 -5.23
CA CYS A 19 -7.60 21.45 -4.97
C CYS A 19 -8.64 21.15 -6.05
N ARG A 20 -8.40 20.10 -6.82
CA ARG A 20 -9.31 19.60 -7.85
C ARG A 20 -10.00 18.36 -7.32
N VAL A 21 -11.33 18.36 -7.31
CA VAL A 21 -12.13 17.17 -6.98
C VAL A 21 -12.82 16.73 -8.26
N SER A 22 -12.66 15.47 -8.62
CA SER A 22 -13.30 14.85 -9.78
C SER A 22 -14.19 13.70 -9.35
N HIS A 23 -15.30 13.54 -10.07
CA HIS A 23 -16.25 12.45 -9.91
C HIS A 23 -16.32 11.75 -11.26
N VAL A 24 -15.87 10.50 -11.31
CA VAL A 24 -15.89 9.68 -12.51
C VAL A 24 -16.96 8.61 -12.28
N PRO A 25 -18.03 8.57 -13.09
CA PRO A 25 -18.96 7.45 -13.04
C PRO A 25 -18.21 6.17 -13.40
N LEU A 26 -18.39 5.13 -12.59
CA LEU A 26 -17.90 3.81 -12.92
C LEU A 26 -18.91 3.18 -13.86
N GLU A 27 -18.47 2.86 -15.08
CA GLU A 27 -19.29 2.06 -15.99
C GLU A 27 -19.39 0.66 -15.41
N GLY A 28 -20.58 0.29 -14.92
CA GLY A 28 -20.86 -1.07 -14.50
C GLY A 28 -20.81 -2.01 -15.70
N ASP A 29 -20.27 -3.22 -15.50
CA ASP A 29 -20.40 -4.30 -16.49
C ASP A 29 -21.89 -4.47 -16.79
N GLY A 30 -22.26 -4.40 -18.06
CA GLY A 30 -23.63 -4.13 -18.58
C GLY A 30 -24.74 -5.12 -18.24
N ASN A 31 -24.58 -5.96 -17.22
CA ASN A 31 -25.53 -6.96 -16.73
C ASN A 31 -26.06 -6.70 -15.31
N SER A 32 -25.68 -5.59 -14.66
CA SER A 32 -26.18 -5.23 -13.32
C SER A 32 -27.15 -4.05 -13.42
N GLU A 33 -28.18 -4.00 -12.58
CA GLU A 33 -29.00 -2.80 -12.43
C GLU A 33 -28.12 -1.55 -12.24
N PRO A 34 -28.52 -0.37 -12.74
CA PRO A 34 -27.69 0.84 -12.73
C PRO A 34 -27.53 1.39 -11.31
N VAL A 35 -26.73 0.71 -10.49
CA VAL A 35 -26.09 1.33 -9.35
C VAL A 35 -25.08 2.31 -9.96
N ARG A 36 -25.39 3.61 -9.90
CA ARG A 36 -24.47 4.66 -10.32
C ARG A 36 -23.33 4.71 -9.32
N ASP A 37 -22.38 3.79 -9.44
CA ASP A 37 -21.14 3.84 -8.71
C ASP A 37 -20.32 5.03 -9.22
N VAL A 38 -19.86 5.88 -8.30
CA VAL A 38 -19.08 7.07 -8.63
C VAL A 38 -17.75 7.00 -7.92
N GLN A 39 -16.66 6.94 -8.69
CA GLN A 39 -15.33 7.11 -8.16
C GLN A 39 -15.07 8.60 -7.92
N THR A 40 -14.80 8.96 -6.66
CA THR A 40 -14.43 10.33 -6.29
C THR A 40 -12.93 10.42 -6.04
N SER A 41 -12.25 11.33 -6.72
CA SER A 41 -10.82 11.63 -6.48
C SER A 41 -10.63 13.10 -6.11
N ALA A 42 -9.60 13.39 -5.33
CA ALA A 42 -9.18 14.75 -5.02
C ALA A 42 -7.66 14.88 -5.11
N GLU A 43 -7.21 15.88 -5.84
CA GLU A 43 -5.81 16.24 -6.00
C GLU A 43 -5.63 17.66 -5.47
N CYS A 44 -4.90 17.82 -4.37
CA CYS A 44 -4.80 19.10 -3.67
C CYS A 44 -3.35 19.40 -3.30
N VAL A 45 -2.92 20.63 -3.53
CA VAL A 45 -1.61 21.17 -3.17
C VAL A 45 -1.76 21.95 -1.87
N PHE A 46 -0.94 21.59 -0.89
CA PHE A 46 -0.93 22.22 0.43
C PHE A 46 0.36 22.99 0.64
N GLN A 47 0.25 24.22 1.13
CA GLN A 47 1.37 25.06 1.53
C GLN A 47 1.48 25.08 3.06
N GLY A 48 2.71 24.98 3.57
CA GLY A 48 2.99 25.07 5.00
C GLY A 48 2.59 23.83 5.82
N ALA A 49 2.15 22.76 5.15
CA ALA A 49 1.80 21.51 5.83
C ALA A 49 3.03 20.88 6.48
N ARG A 50 2.89 20.48 7.75
CA ARG A 50 3.95 19.76 8.49
C ARG A 50 3.57 18.31 8.69
N PHE A 51 3.44 17.56 7.59
CA PHE A 51 3.18 16.11 7.65
C PHE A 51 4.41 15.30 8.03
N VAL A 52 5.61 15.89 7.96
CA VAL A 52 6.87 15.32 8.42
C VAL A 52 7.38 16.16 9.58
N LEU A 53 7.60 15.53 10.73
CA LEU A 53 8.19 16.16 11.91
C LEU A 53 9.55 15.53 12.18
N LYS A 54 10.62 16.28 11.88
CA LYS A 54 12.00 15.78 11.87
C LYS A 54 12.13 14.57 10.93
N ASP A 55 12.19 13.38 11.51
CA ASP A 55 12.41 12.12 10.80
C ASP A 55 11.17 11.21 10.83
N ALA A 56 9.98 11.73 11.19
CA ALA A 56 8.75 10.94 11.31
C ALA A 56 7.54 11.53 10.60
N PHE A 57 6.64 10.66 10.15
CA PHE A 57 5.36 11.05 9.54
C PHE A 57 4.26 11.25 10.58
N GLN A 58 3.52 12.35 10.45
CA GLN A 58 2.30 12.59 11.21
C GLN A 58 1.12 11.95 10.50
N LEU A 59 0.70 10.77 10.97
CA LEU A 59 -0.48 10.07 10.41
C LEU A 59 -1.80 10.61 10.97
N GLN A 60 -1.79 11.17 12.19
CA GLN A 60 -2.98 11.64 12.91
C GLN A 60 -3.92 12.50 12.05
N PRO A 61 -3.44 13.54 11.33
CA PRO A 61 -4.36 14.43 10.59
C PRO A 61 -5.12 13.68 9.47
N PHE A 62 -4.48 12.70 8.85
CA PHE A 62 -5.11 11.88 7.81
C PHE A 62 -6.16 10.94 8.40
N VAL A 63 -5.82 10.28 9.52
CA VAL A 63 -6.76 9.37 10.19
C VAL A 63 -7.98 10.12 10.71
N GLU A 64 -7.80 11.32 11.24
CA GLU A 64 -8.92 12.16 11.67
C GLU A 64 -9.80 12.64 10.51
N ALA A 65 -9.19 13.04 9.38
CA ALA A 65 -9.91 13.54 8.21
C ALA A 65 -10.65 12.43 7.45
N LEU A 66 -10.16 11.19 7.54
CA LEU A 66 -10.68 10.02 6.82
C LEU A 66 -11.32 8.98 7.75
N ARG A 67 -11.60 9.32 9.01
CA ARG A 67 -12.11 8.39 10.03
C ARG A 67 -13.42 7.69 9.68
N ASP A 68 -14.21 8.31 8.81
CA ASP A 68 -15.50 7.78 8.36
C ASP A 68 -15.31 6.78 7.20
N GLU A 69 -14.09 6.61 6.68
CA GLU A 69 -13.73 5.50 5.79
C GLU A 69 -13.25 4.33 6.64
N GLU A 70 -13.87 3.15 6.47
CA GLU A 70 -13.47 1.94 7.20
C GLU A 70 -12.03 1.54 6.89
N ARG A 71 -11.55 1.82 5.67
CA ARG A 71 -10.20 1.47 5.22
C ARG A 71 -9.67 2.43 4.17
N PHE A 72 -8.41 2.84 4.31
CA PHE A 72 -7.72 3.66 3.33
C PHE A 72 -6.19 3.48 3.42
N ASP A 73 -5.51 3.80 2.32
CA ASP A 73 -4.05 3.80 2.27
C ASP A 73 -3.52 5.24 2.25
N ILE A 74 -2.43 5.47 2.98
CA ILE A 74 -1.67 6.72 2.96
C ILE A 74 -0.32 6.44 2.30
N LEU A 75 0.01 7.22 1.26
CA LEU A 75 1.26 7.10 0.53
C LEU A 75 2.07 8.40 0.65
N PHE A 76 3.26 8.34 1.24
CA PHE A 76 4.20 9.48 1.27
C PHE A 76 5.24 9.30 0.17
N MET A 77 5.19 10.18 -0.82
CA MET A 77 6.18 10.26 -1.91
C MET A 77 7.33 11.19 -1.51
N ILE A 78 8.16 10.72 -0.58
CA ILE A 78 9.38 11.43 -0.17
C ILE A 78 10.59 10.50 -0.21
N PRO A 79 11.83 11.05 -0.29
CA PRO A 79 13.04 10.24 -0.15
C PRO A 79 13.04 9.44 1.16
N ALA A 80 13.65 8.25 1.12
CA ALA A 80 13.77 7.42 2.31
C ALA A 80 14.55 8.15 3.41
N ILE A 81 14.00 8.16 4.62
CA ILE A 81 14.62 8.75 5.81
C ILE A 81 15.39 7.64 6.52
N GLY A 82 16.71 7.82 6.65
CA GLY A 82 17.58 6.86 7.31
C GLY A 82 17.17 6.64 8.78
N GLY A 83 17.01 5.38 9.19
CA GLY A 83 16.66 5.04 10.57
C GLY A 83 15.18 5.25 10.94
N PHE A 84 14.35 5.76 10.04
CA PHE A 84 12.91 5.86 10.29
C PHE A 84 12.25 4.47 10.28
N ARG A 85 11.61 4.12 11.40
CA ARG A 85 10.85 2.87 11.56
C ARG A 85 9.33 3.09 11.61
N GLY A 86 8.90 4.31 11.95
CA GLY A 86 7.50 4.70 12.06
C GLY A 86 6.65 3.78 12.94
N LEU A 87 5.34 3.80 12.69
CA LEU A 87 4.39 2.82 13.22
C LEU A 87 4.35 1.60 12.30
N THR A 88 5.00 0.51 12.67
CA THR A 88 5.04 -0.68 11.81
C THR A 88 3.73 -1.48 11.90
N ASN A 89 3.22 -1.65 13.12
CA ASN A 89 1.96 -2.32 13.39
C ASN A 89 1.40 -1.76 14.71
N TYR A 90 0.47 -0.83 14.60
CA TYR A 90 -0.18 -0.18 15.74
C TYR A 90 -1.66 -0.49 15.73
N ARG A 91 -2.20 -0.89 16.88
CA ARG A 91 -3.63 -1.16 17.05
C ARG A 91 -4.07 -0.64 18.41
N GLU A 92 -5.06 0.24 18.42
CA GLU A 92 -5.63 0.80 19.65
C GLU A 92 -7.04 1.35 19.36
N ASN A 93 -8.00 1.13 20.27
CA ASN A 93 -9.33 1.75 20.22
C ASN A 93 -10.03 1.69 18.85
N GLY A 94 -10.01 0.53 18.19
CA GLY A 94 -10.65 0.33 16.89
C GLY A 94 -9.89 0.92 15.69
N VAL A 95 -8.71 1.50 15.90
CA VAL A 95 -7.82 1.97 14.83
C VAL A 95 -6.66 1.00 14.67
N GLU A 96 -6.42 0.57 13.44
CA GLU A 96 -5.26 -0.21 13.05
C GLU A 96 -4.45 0.53 11.98
N VAL A 97 -3.15 0.62 12.19
CA VAL A 97 -2.18 1.25 11.27
C VAL A 97 -1.05 0.26 11.02
N VAL A 98 -0.90 -0.14 9.76
CA VAL A 98 0.15 -1.08 9.33
C VAL A 98 1.02 -0.42 8.28
N MET A 99 2.33 -0.40 8.50
CA MET A 99 3.28 -0.01 7.46
C MET A 99 3.40 -1.14 6.43
N VAL A 100 2.82 -0.92 5.26
CA VAL A 100 2.83 -1.87 4.14
C VAL A 100 4.16 -1.80 3.39
N GLN A 101 4.73 -0.58 3.27
CA GLN A 101 5.98 -0.35 2.57
C GLN A 101 6.84 0.66 3.33
N ASN A 102 8.09 0.27 3.60
CA ASN A 102 9.13 1.14 4.15
C ASN A 102 10.04 1.63 3.01
N GLY A 103 10.33 2.92 2.93
CA GLY A 103 11.22 3.53 1.94
C GLY A 103 10.51 4.55 1.06
N SER A 104 10.97 4.76 -0.17
CA SER A 104 10.35 5.71 -1.11
C SER A 104 9.54 4.96 -2.17
N PRO A 105 8.19 4.96 -2.15
CA PRO A 105 7.32 5.65 -1.18
C PRO A 105 7.08 4.87 0.12
N TYR A 106 6.72 5.60 1.18
CA TYR A 106 6.22 4.99 2.42
C TYR A 106 4.72 4.75 2.27
N ARG A 107 4.26 3.53 2.55
CA ARG A 107 2.83 3.18 2.47
C ARG A 107 2.33 2.68 3.81
N TYR A 108 1.24 3.28 4.27
CA TYR A 108 0.48 2.83 5.43
C TYR A 108 -0.91 2.38 4.99
N ALA A 109 -1.35 1.22 5.47
CA ALA A 109 -2.75 0.81 5.42
C ALA A 109 -3.37 1.16 6.77
N VAL A 110 -4.49 1.89 6.74
CA VAL A 110 -5.25 2.28 7.92
C VAL A 110 -6.63 1.63 7.85
N SER A 111 -7.06 1.07 8.97
CA SER A 111 -8.40 0.56 9.18
C SER A 111 -8.99 1.25 10.40
N VAL A 112 -10.23 1.74 10.28
CA VAL A 112 -10.97 2.38 11.38
C VAL A 112 -12.29 1.62 11.54
N GLN A 113 -12.50 1.05 12.71
CA GLN A 113 -13.71 0.30 13.01
C GLN A 113 -14.93 1.24 12.93
N ALA A 114 -15.98 0.80 12.22
CA ALA A 114 -17.23 1.54 12.13
C ALA A 114 -17.80 1.84 13.52
N GLY A 115 -18.23 3.09 13.73
CA GLY A 115 -18.76 3.54 15.03
C GLY A 115 -17.71 3.95 16.07
N THR A 116 -16.43 4.03 15.71
CA THR A 116 -15.38 4.56 16.61
C THR A 116 -15.67 6.03 16.96
N ALA A 117 -16.14 6.29 18.18
CA ALA A 117 -16.53 7.63 18.63
C ALA A 117 -15.32 8.56 18.84
N THR A 118 -14.21 7.99 19.33
CA THR A 118 -12.98 8.70 19.71
C THR A 118 -11.76 8.00 19.13
N LEU A 119 -10.95 8.73 18.38
CA LEU A 119 -9.70 8.20 17.84
C LEU A 119 -8.59 8.29 18.89
N PRO A 120 -7.74 7.27 19.04
CA PRO A 120 -6.55 7.37 19.88
C PRO A 120 -5.57 8.39 19.28
N GLN A 121 -4.70 8.93 20.14
CA GLN A 121 -3.59 9.76 19.69
C GLN A 121 -2.50 8.83 19.12
N LEU A 122 -2.29 8.89 17.81
CA LEU A 122 -1.27 8.07 17.15
C LEU A 122 0.13 8.51 17.58
N PRO A 123 0.98 7.61 18.10
CA PRO A 123 2.36 7.92 18.37
C PRO A 123 3.15 8.05 17.06
N LEU A 124 4.24 8.84 17.06
CA LEU A 124 5.08 9.02 15.87
C LEU A 124 5.92 7.77 15.55
N TYR A 125 6.22 6.98 16.57
CA TYR A 125 7.01 5.77 16.51
C TYR A 125 6.26 4.64 17.18
N GLN A 126 6.55 3.41 16.77
CA GLN A 126 6.06 2.22 17.46
C GLN A 126 6.35 2.35 18.97
N PRO A 127 5.32 2.36 19.84
CA PRO A 127 5.57 2.32 21.27
C PRO A 127 6.34 1.03 21.58
N LEU A 128 7.29 1.12 22.51
CA LEU A 128 7.96 -0.04 23.06
C LEU A 128 6.92 -0.82 23.88
N SER A 129 6.11 -1.62 23.24
CA SER A 129 5.16 -2.49 23.93
C SER A 129 5.98 -3.47 24.78
N THR A 130 5.98 -3.29 26.10
CA THR A 130 6.07 -4.44 27.00
C THR A 130 4.94 -5.36 26.59
N GLN A 131 5.26 -6.59 26.19
CA GLN A 131 4.28 -7.62 25.86
C GLN A 131 3.28 -7.80 27.01
N SER A 132 2.17 -7.06 26.99
CA SER A 132 0.97 -7.47 27.70
C SER A 132 0.24 -8.37 26.71
N GLY A 133 0.38 -9.67 26.95
CA GLY A 133 -0.35 -10.67 26.21
C GLY A 133 -1.85 -10.45 26.41
N ASP A 134 -2.55 -10.28 25.32
CA ASP A 134 -3.89 -10.83 25.21
C ASP A 134 -3.97 -11.56 23.89
N THR A 135 -4.10 -12.87 24.04
CA THR A 135 -4.28 -13.81 22.96
C THR A 135 -5.78 -13.94 22.78
N ASP A 136 -6.34 -13.30 21.75
CA ASP A 136 -7.56 -13.86 21.16
C ASP A 136 -7.73 -13.54 19.67
N THR A 137 -7.27 -14.52 18.89
CA THR A 137 -7.94 -15.16 17.74
C THR A 137 -9.06 -14.39 17.01
N THR A 138 -8.74 -13.72 15.89
CA THR A 138 -9.23 -14.06 14.53
C THR A 138 -8.77 -13.00 13.53
N GLY A 139 -8.10 -13.45 12.46
CA GLY A 139 -7.57 -12.58 11.42
C GLY A 139 -6.32 -13.19 10.82
N GLN A 140 -6.49 -14.30 10.11
CA GLN A 140 -5.45 -14.90 9.28
C GLN A 140 -5.01 -13.92 8.19
N HIS A 141 -4.06 -13.04 8.48
CA HIS A 141 -3.04 -12.69 7.51
C HIS A 141 -1.88 -13.64 7.72
N GLN A 142 -2.09 -14.86 7.21
CA GLN A 142 -1.05 -15.82 6.95
C GLN A 142 -0.08 -15.15 5.97
N ALA A 143 0.97 -14.53 6.52
CA ALA A 143 2.21 -14.31 5.81
C ALA A 143 2.66 -15.71 5.36
N ARG A 144 2.23 -16.08 4.15
CA ARG A 144 2.51 -17.36 3.52
C ARG A 144 4.00 -17.34 3.21
N ARG A 145 4.82 -17.63 4.22
CA ARG A 145 6.16 -18.17 3.98
C ARG A 145 5.93 -19.32 3.01
N PRO A 146 6.46 -19.24 1.77
CA PRO A 146 6.33 -20.38 0.88
C PRO A 146 6.96 -21.56 1.63
N PRO A 147 6.25 -22.68 1.80
CA PRO A 147 6.87 -23.88 2.36
C PRO A 147 8.12 -24.14 1.52
N GLY A 148 9.25 -24.49 2.13
CA GLY A 148 10.53 -24.62 1.41
C GLY A 148 10.46 -25.51 0.15
N LEU A 149 9.47 -26.40 0.08
CA LEU A 149 9.12 -27.19 -1.11
C LEU A 149 8.55 -26.38 -2.29
N ALA A 150 7.74 -25.34 -2.05
CA ALA A 150 7.18 -24.51 -3.13
C ALA A 150 8.26 -23.71 -3.86
N MET A 151 9.29 -23.23 -3.14
CA MET A 151 10.42 -22.52 -3.74
C MET A 151 11.29 -23.48 -4.59
N ALA A 152 11.46 -24.73 -4.14
CA ALA A 152 12.16 -25.77 -4.90
C ALA A 152 11.46 -26.13 -6.21
N VAL A 153 10.11 -26.20 -6.21
CA VAL A 153 9.33 -26.46 -7.44
C VAL A 153 9.46 -25.32 -8.44
N VAL A 154 9.37 -24.05 -7.98
CA VAL A 154 9.51 -22.89 -8.88
C VAL A 154 10.91 -22.84 -9.50
N LEU A 155 11.96 -23.14 -8.71
CA LEU A 155 13.34 -23.23 -9.21
C LEU A 155 13.52 -24.37 -10.22
N ALA A 156 12.93 -25.54 -9.97
CA ALA A 156 12.98 -26.68 -10.88
C ALA A 156 12.29 -26.39 -12.22
N VAL A 157 11.12 -25.73 -12.19
CA VAL A 157 10.38 -25.35 -13.40
C VAL A 157 11.17 -24.30 -14.21
N ALA A 158 11.78 -23.31 -13.55
CA ALA A 158 12.61 -22.31 -14.22
C ALA A 158 13.85 -22.92 -14.89
N LEU A 159 14.52 -23.87 -14.22
CA LEU A 159 15.66 -24.60 -14.78
C LEU A 159 15.24 -25.47 -15.97
N ALA A 160 14.11 -26.18 -15.88
CA ALA A 160 13.60 -26.98 -16.99
C ALA A 160 13.26 -26.11 -18.22
N ALA A 161 12.65 -24.94 -18.02
CA ALA A 161 12.36 -23.99 -19.09
C ALA A 161 13.65 -23.46 -19.75
N ALA A 162 14.67 -23.11 -18.95
CA ALA A 162 15.95 -22.64 -19.47
C ALA A 162 16.68 -23.72 -20.30
N VAL A 163 16.69 -24.97 -19.83
CA VAL A 163 17.25 -26.11 -20.58
C VAL A 163 16.47 -26.35 -21.87
N PHE A 164 15.14 -26.28 -21.82
CA PHE A 164 14.30 -26.45 -23.01
C PHE A 164 14.61 -25.38 -24.07
N VAL A 165 14.63 -24.10 -23.70
CA VAL A 165 14.98 -22.99 -24.60
C VAL A 165 16.40 -23.13 -25.15
N TYR A 166 17.36 -23.51 -24.32
CA TYR A 166 18.74 -23.72 -24.78
C TYR A 166 18.84 -24.86 -25.80
N THR A 167 18.14 -25.97 -25.58
CA THR A 167 18.18 -27.12 -26.51
C THR A 167 17.47 -26.84 -27.83
N THR A 168 16.37 -26.08 -27.83
CA THR A 168 15.67 -25.68 -29.07
C THR A 168 16.50 -24.70 -29.89
N LEU A 169 17.09 -23.68 -29.25
CA LEU A 169 18.00 -22.74 -29.92
C LEU A 169 19.23 -23.44 -30.48
N ARG A 170 19.85 -24.36 -29.73
CA ARG A 170 21.02 -25.12 -30.19
C ARG A 170 20.69 -26.03 -31.38
N ARG A 171 19.50 -26.64 -31.41
CA ARG A 171 19.03 -27.43 -32.55
C ARG A 171 18.80 -26.56 -33.78
N HIS A 172 18.27 -25.36 -33.62
CA HIS A 172 18.08 -24.42 -34.73
C HIS A 172 19.40 -23.93 -35.32
N ALA A 173 20.34 -23.52 -34.47
CA ALA A 173 21.68 -23.06 -34.90
C ALA A 173 22.49 -24.17 -35.62
N SER A 174 22.24 -25.44 -35.27
CA SER A 174 22.89 -26.59 -35.94
C SER A 174 22.31 -26.88 -37.32
N ARG A 175 21.07 -26.46 -37.61
CA ARG A 175 20.45 -26.62 -38.93
C ARG A 175 20.98 -25.59 -39.92
N GLU A 176 21.11 -24.32 -39.52
CA GLU A 176 21.69 -23.28 -40.38
C GLU A 176 23.12 -23.60 -40.84
N LYS A 177 23.94 -24.23 -39.99
CA LYS A 177 25.30 -24.65 -40.37
C LYS A 177 25.34 -25.79 -41.40
N ARG A 178 24.28 -26.60 -41.53
CA ARG A 178 24.22 -27.68 -42.54
C ARG A 178 23.82 -27.14 -43.91
N ASP A 179 22.96 -26.13 -43.96
CA ASP A 179 22.48 -25.56 -45.22
C ASP A 179 23.49 -24.57 -45.84
N GLY A 180 24.39 -24.00 -45.03
CA GLY A 180 25.46 -23.10 -45.48
C GLY A 180 26.67 -23.76 -46.17
N TYR A 181 26.75 -25.11 -46.20
CA TYR A 181 27.85 -25.85 -46.86
C TYR A 181 27.46 -26.42 -48.23
N ALA A 182 26.25 -26.15 -48.71
CA ALA A 182 25.75 -26.62 -50.01
C ALA A 182 25.84 -25.56 -51.12
N ARG A 183 26.78 -24.62 -51.04
CA ARG A 183 27.10 -23.65 -52.10
C ARG A 183 28.58 -23.66 -52.43
#